data_AF-A0A9P6BH62-F1
#
_entry.id   AF-A0A9P6BH62-F1
#
_cell.length_a   1.000
_cell.length_b   1.000
_cell.length_c   1.000
_cell.angle_alpha   90.00
_cell.angle_beta   90.00
_cell.angle_gamma   90.00
#
_symmetry.space_group_name_H-M   'P 1'
#
loop_
_entity.id
_entity.type
_entity.pdbx_description
1 polymer ?
#
loop_
_entity_poly.entity_id
_entity_poly.type
_entity_poly.pdbx_seq_one_letter_code
_entity_poly.pdbx_strand_id
1 'polypeptide(L)'
;MADTSNGDHTASSASSSSKEYSIPTKLQKQEWAKQQSELKTNLILHDDHPDWSVTLKSGNNTHHLEAAPGLKYIGGVDLSFIVGNNEDAIASLIVLSYPKLKVVYENHAKVKLTLPYIAGYLAFREVEPLMGLIDTLRANRPELEPQVILVDGCGILHPRGFGLASHLGLLANIPTIGCSKNYLVIDGDGPILGAQPTEFKYTFRDFVEDHPEAQGLMELKGEVTGKVYGAALSAATKQSGEGAQNPVFVSIGHRVSLETSVALVRACSLYRVPEPIRQADLKSRTEIRKWCKSLEQQQQQQKEQQ
;
A
#
# COMPACT_ATOMS: atom_id res chain seq x y z
N MET A 1 -9.99 -59.87 -36.92
CA MET A 1 -11.01 -58.89 -36.52
C MET A 1 -10.91 -58.82 -35.00
N ALA A 2 -10.13 -57.88 -34.47
CA ALA A 2 -10.62 -56.62 -33.88
C ALA A 2 -11.51 -56.91 -32.65
N ASP A 3 -11.35 -56.35 -31.46
CA ASP A 3 -10.69 -55.11 -31.07
C ASP A 3 -10.45 -55.10 -29.53
N THR A 4 -9.58 -54.19 -29.14
CA THR A 4 -9.00 -53.86 -27.84
C THR A 4 -9.94 -53.10 -26.88
N SER A 5 -9.65 -53.12 -25.57
CA SER A 5 -9.50 -51.89 -24.75
C SER A 5 -9.14 -52.21 -23.30
N ASN A 6 -7.87 -51.94 -22.95
CA ASN A 6 -7.40 -51.74 -21.58
C ASN A 6 -7.75 -50.30 -21.18
N GLY A 7 -8.36 -50.12 -20.01
CA GLY A 7 -8.56 -48.82 -19.38
C GLY A 7 -7.32 -48.41 -18.58
N ASP A 8 -6.66 -47.34 -19.01
CA ASP A 8 -5.55 -46.71 -18.30
C ASP A 8 -6.08 -45.46 -17.57
N HIS A 9 -6.01 -45.48 -16.24
CA HIS A 9 -6.33 -44.33 -15.40
C HIS A 9 -5.13 -43.40 -15.34
N THR A 10 -5.13 -42.35 -16.16
CA THR A 10 -4.15 -41.27 -16.05
C THR A 10 -4.64 -40.21 -15.06
N ALA A 11 -4.06 -40.22 -13.86
CA ALA A 11 -4.10 -39.11 -12.95
C ALA A 11 -3.34 -37.93 -13.57
N SER A 12 -4.06 -36.89 -13.98
CA SER A 12 -3.50 -35.63 -14.45
C SER A 12 -2.89 -34.88 -13.27
N SER A 13 -1.57 -34.90 -13.17
CA SER A 13 -0.78 -34.03 -12.31
C SER A 13 -0.81 -32.62 -12.90
N ALA A 14 -1.52 -31.71 -12.24
CA ALA A 14 -1.44 -30.28 -12.52
C ALA A 14 -0.01 -29.81 -12.21
N SER A 15 0.77 -29.52 -13.25
CA SER A 15 2.09 -28.90 -13.11
C SER A 15 1.92 -27.45 -12.68
N SER A 16 2.49 -27.08 -11.52
CA SER A 16 2.64 -25.68 -11.14
C SER A 16 3.68 -25.06 -12.05
N SER A 17 3.25 -24.38 -13.12
CA SER A 17 4.16 -23.62 -13.97
C SER A 17 4.73 -22.45 -13.16
N SER A 18 5.99 -22.54 -12.76
CA SER A 18 6.74 -21.41 -12.23
C SER A 18 6.80 -20.34 -13.33
N LYS A 19 6.05 -19.25 -13.18
CA LYS A 19 6.09 -18.12 -14.12
C LYS A 19 7.52 -17.56 -14.15
N GLU A 20 8.16 -17.57 -15.32
CA GLU A 20 9.49 -16.96 -15.50
C GLU A 20 9.39 -15.43 -15.50
N TYR A 21 10.49 -14.77 -15.12
CA TYR A 21 10.59 -13.32 -15.19
C TYR A 21 10.47 -12.85 -16.63
N SER A 22 9.54 -11.93 -16.92
CA SER A 22 9.28 -11.48 -18.29
C SER A 22 9.00 -9.98 -18.38
N ILE A 23 9.55 -9.34 -19.42
CA ILE A 23 9.28 -7.94 -19.72
C ILE A 23 7.91 -7.84 -20.41
N PRO A 24 6.96 -7.05 -19.87
CA PRO A 24 5.62 -6.96 -20.44
C PRO A 24 5.60 -6.38 -21.84
N THR A 25 4.86 -7.04 -22.73
CA THR A 25 4.63 -6.56 -24.09
C THR A 25 3.79 -5.28 -24.11
N LYS A 26 3.77 -4.56 -25.23
CA LYS A 26 2.87 -3.41 -25.42
C LYS A 26 1.40 -3.81 -25.22
N LEU A 27 1.01 -4.98 -25.73
CA LEU A 27 -0.33 -5.53 -25.59
C LEU A 27 -0.67 -5.81 -24.12
N GLN A 28 0.25 -6.39 -23.37
CA GLN A 28 0.05 -6.65 -21.93
C GLN A 28 -0.15 -5.35 -21.14
N LYS A 29 0.61 -4.29 -21.45
CA LYS A 29 0.41 -2.97 -20.83
C LYS A 29 -0.95 -2.35 -21.18
N GLN A 30 -1.43 -2.54 -22.42
CA GLN A 30 -2.75 -2.08 -22.84
C GLN A 30 -3.86 -2.83 -22.08
N GLU A 31 -3.70 -4.15 -21.93
CA GLU A 31 -4.64 -4.98 -21.16
C GLU A 31 -4.68 -4.57 -19.69
N TRP A 32 -3.52 -4.34 -19.06
CA TRP A 32 -3.48 -3.80 -17.70
C TRP A 32 -4.13 -2.43 -17.56
N ALA A 33 -3.93 -1.53 -18.52
CA ALA A 33 -4.57 -0.21 -18.51
C ALA A 33 -6.10 -0.32 -18.61
N LYS A 34 -6.59 -1.27 -19.42
CA LYS A 34 -8.02 -1.59 -19.53
C LYS A 34 -8.55 -2.15 -18.21
N GLN A 35 -7.88 -3.13 -17.62
CA GLN A 35 -8.26 -3.71 -16.32
C GLN A 35 -8.29 -2.66 -15.20
N GLN A 36 -7.30 -1.77 -15.12
CA GLN A 36 -7.33 -0.66 -14.16
C GLN A 36 -8.54 0.25 -14.37
N SER A 37 -8.90 0.53 -15.61
CA SER A 37 -10.05 1.39 -15.93
C SER A 37 -11.38 0.74 -15.57
N GLU A 38 -11.51 -0.57 -15.81
CA GLU A 38 -12.70 -1.36 -15.47
C GLU A 38 -12.85 -1.52 -13.95
N LEU A 39 -11.78 -1.89 -13.24
CA LEU A 39 -11.83 -2.06 -11.78
C LEU A 39 -12.11 -0.75 -11.05
N LYS A 40 -11.54 0.36 -11.54
CA LYS A 40 -11.71 1.69 -10.95
C LYS A 40 -13.17 2.12 -10.82
N THR A 41 -14.06 1.69 -11.71
CA THR A 41 -15.49 2.05 -11.65
C THR A 41 -16.19 1.50 -10.40
N ASN A 42 -15.60 0.49 -9.76
CA ASN A 42 -16.12 -0.14 -8.54
C ASN A 42 -15.52 0.45 -7.26
N LEU A 43 -14.68 1.49 -7.36
CA LEU A 43 -14.14 2.14 -6.16
C LEU A 43 -15.21 2.95 -5.43
N ILE A 44 -15.31 2.71 -4.12
CA ILE A 44 -16.06 3.55 -3.20
C ILE A 44 -15.10 4.57 -2.61
N LEU A 45 -15.41 5.86 -2.77
CA LEU A 45 -14.53 6.99 -2.41
C LEU A 45 -15.03 7.79 -1.19
N HIS A 46 -16.00 7.26 -0.47
CA HIS A 46 -16.55 7.80 0.76
C HIS A 46 -16.48 6.73 1.86
N ASP A 47 -16.74 7.14 3.10
CA ASP A 47 -16.79 6.23 4.24
C ASP A 47 -17.94 5.22 4.04
N ASP A 48 -17.59 3.96 3.82
CA ASP A 48 -18.52 2.84 3.68
C ASP A 48 -18.08 1.69 4.58
N HIS A 49 -18.19 1.94 5.88
CA HIS A 49 -17.82 1.01 6.93
C HIS A 49 -18.78 1.18 8.13
N PRO A 50 -19.87 0.39 8.21
CA PRO A 50 -20.90 0.60 9.24
C PRO A 50 -20.45 0.21 10.66
N ASP A 51 -19.45 -0.67 10.78
CA ASP A 51 -19.03 -1.24 12.06
C ASP A 51 -18.10 -0.32 12.88
N TRP A 52 -17.64 0.78 12.28
CA TRP A 52 -16.84 1.80 12.94
C TRP A 52 -17.02 3.14 12.26
N SER A 53 -16.83 4.22 13.01
CA SER A 53 -16.89 5.56 12.44
C SER A 53 -15.74 6.41 12.95
N VAL A 54 -15.55 7.57 12.31
CA VAL A 54 -14.61 8.58 12.77
C VAL A 54 -15.40 9.85 13.05
N THR A 55 -15.20 10.39 14.24
CA THR A 55 -15.66 11.73 14.61
C THR A 55 -14.47 12.66 14.52
N LEU A 56 -14.59 13.67 13.69
CA LEU A 56 -13.57 14.69 13.46
C LEU A 56 -13.89 15.91 14.32
N LYS A 57 -12.87 16.59 14.82
CA LYS A 57 -13.05 17.81 15.60
C LYS A 57 -13.79 18.86 14.77
N SER A 58 -14.79 19.50 15.36
CA SER A 58 -15.52 20.61 14.74
C SER A 58 -14.65 21.86 14.57
N GLY A 59 -14.89 22.64 13.51
CA GLY A 59 -14.15 23.88 13.19
C GLY A 59 -13.16 23.69 12.04
N ASN A 60 -12.15 24.57 11.93
CA ASN A 60 -11.14 24.54 10.86
C ASN A 60 -10.21 23.29 10.90
N ASN A 61 -10.39 22.39 11.88
CA ASN A 61 -9.57 21.20 12.13
C ASN A 61 -10.29 19.90 11.75
N THR A 62 -10.96 19.89 10.60
CA THR A 62 -11.74 18.74 10.10
C THR A 62 -10.92 17.45 9.93
N HIS A 63 -9.59 17.50 9.99
CA HIS A 63 -8.73 16.32 9.81
C HIS A 63 -8.04 15.85 11.10
N HIS A 64 -8.57 16.24 12.26
CA HIS A 64 -8.15 15.74 13.57
C HIS A 64 -9.22 14.84 14.16
N LEU A 65 -8.80 13.63 14.53
CA LEU A 65 -9.67 12.64 15.13
C LEU A 65 -10.01 13.02 16.57
N GLU A 66 -11.31 13.08 16.88
CA GLU A 66 -11.84 13.23 18.23
C GLU A 66 -12.13 11.86 18.84
N ALA A 67 -12.82 11.00 18.08
CA ALA A 67 -13.12 9.64 18.47
C ALA A 67 -13.18 8.73 17.23
N ALA A 68 -12.93 7.44 17.42
CA ALA A 68 -13.17 6.42 16.40
C ALA A 68 -13.88 5.21 17.01
N PRO A 69 -15.16 5.35 17.39
CA PRO A 69 -15.90 4.25 18.01
C PRO A 69 -15.95 3.05 17.07
N GLY A 70 -15.78 1.86 17.64
CA GLY A 70 -15.75 0.61 16.88
C GLY A 70 -14.40 0.29 16.24
N LEU A 71 -13.51 1.26 16.00
CA LEU A 71 -12.19 1.02 15.40
C LEU A 71 -11.21 0.40 16.42
N LYS A 72 -10.90 -0.87 16.23
CA LYS A 72 -10.05 -1.70 17.10
C LYS A 72 -8.70 -2.04 16.47
N TYR A 73 -8.66 -2.24 15.14
CA TYR A 73 -7.47 -2.74 14.46
C TYR A 73 -7.20 -1.99 13.15
N ILE A 74 -5.94 -1.61 12.97
CA ILE A 74 -5.44 -1.00 11.74
C ILE A 74 -4.29 -1.86 11.18
N GLY A 75 -4.39 -2.19 9.90
CA GLY A 75 -3.38 -2.94 9.17
C GLY A 75 -2.35 -2.04 8.52
N GLY A 76 -1.14 -2.57 8.35
CA GLY A 76 -0.08 -2.01 7.53
C GLY A 76 0.49 -3.07 6.61
N VAL A 77 0.72 -2.71 5.35
CA VAL A 77 1.35 -3.61 4.37
C VAL A 77 2.58 -2.97 3.73
N ASP A 78 3.57 -3.80 3.45
CA ASP A 78 4.80 -3.45 2.76
C ASP A 78 5.31 -4.63 1.93
N LEU A 79 6.07 -4.32 0.88
CA LEU A 79 6.82 -5.32 0.11
C LEU A 79 8.27 -4.84 -0.06
N SER A 80 9.17 -5.50 0.67
CA SER A 80 10.59 -5.13 0.69
C SER A 80 11.43 -6.10 -0.13
N PHE A 81 12.35 -5.57 -0.94
CA PHE A 81 13.21 -6.35 -1.83
C PHE A 81 14.56 -6.66 -1.21
N ILE A 82 15.13 -7.81 -1.57
CA ILE A 82 16.54 -8.10 -1.26
C ILE A 82 17.43 -7.09 -1.98
N VAL A 83 18.43 -6.53 -1.27
CA VAL A 83 19.34 -5.53 -1.87
C VAL A 83 20.08 -6.15 -3.06
N GLY A 84 19.99 -5.48 -4.22
CA GLY A 84 20.59 -5.96 -5.47
C GLY A 84 19.75 -6.97 -6.23
N ASN A 85 18.53 -7.29 -5.78
CA ASN A 85 17.61 -8.21 -6.44
C ASN A 85 16.20 -7.60 -6.52
N ASN A 86 15.63 -7.56 -7.73
CA ASN A 86 14.32 -6.96 -7.99
C ASN A 86 13.18 -7.99 -8.14
N GLU A 87 13.49 -9.27 -7.98
CA GLU A 87 12.56 -10.40 -8.05
C GLU A 87 12.23 -10.90 -6.65
N ASP A 88 13.24 -11.13 -5.81
CA ASP A 88 13.04 -11.68 -4.48
C ASP A 88 12.69 -10.60 -3.46
N ALA A 89 11.54 -10.76 -2.82
CA ALA A 89 11.02 -9.84 -1.83
C ALA A 89 10.35 -10.56 -0.65
N ILE A 90 10.12 -9.80 0.42
CA ILE A 90 9.25 -10.17 1.52
C ILE A 90 8.01 -9.28 1.46
N ALA A 91 6.86 -9.91 1.24
CA ALA A 91 5.57 -9.29 1.51
C ALA A 91 5.28 -9.34 3.01
N SER A 92 4.70 -8.29 3.58
CA SER A 92 4.38 -8.19 5.01
C SER A 92 3.00 -7.61 5.24
N LEU A 93 2.26 -8.23 6.17
CA LEU A 93 1.02 -7.71 6.74
C LEU A 93 1.20 -7.64 8.27
N ILE A 94 1.04 -6.45 8.83
CA ILE A 94 1.07 -6.21 10.27
C ILE A 94 -0.28 -5.66 10.69
N VAL A 95 -0.82 -6.13 11.83
CA VAL A 95 -2.03 -5.54 12.44
C VAL A 95 -1.67 -4.94 13.79
N LEU A 96 -2.13 -3.71 14.01
CA LEU A 96 -1.93 -2.96 15.24
C LEU A 96 -3.27 -2.74 15.91
N SER A 97 -3.29 -2.86 17.24
CA SER A 97 -4.40 -2.37 18.05
C SER A 97 -4.51 -0.84 17.97
N TYR A 98 -5.73 -0.34 17.91
CA TYR A 98 -6.06 1.08 17.92
C TYR A 98 -6.81 1.45 19.21
N PRO A 99 -6.55 2.60 19.85
CA PRO A 99 -5.59 3.65 19.49
C PRO A 99 -4.16 3.40 20.00
N LYS A 100 -3.87 2.23 20.61
CA LYS A 100 -2.59 1.98 21.30
C LYS A 100 -1.38 1.81 20.36
N LEU A 101 -1.62 1.57 19.08
CA LEU A 101 -0.63 1.28 18.04
C LEU A 101 0.36 0.18 18.43
N LYS A 102 -0.12 -0.86 19.13
CA LYS A 102 0.68 -2.04 19.48
C LYS A 102 0.43 -3.14 18.47
N VAL A 103 1.50 -3.74 17.92
CA VAL A 103 1.42 -4.91 17.05
C VAL A 103 0.72 -6.06 17.78
N VAL A 104 -0.32 -6.60 17.16
CA VAL A 104 -1.09 -7.76 17.65
C VAL A 104 -1.04 -8.95 16.70
N TYR A 105 -0.61 -8.74 15.45
CA TYR A 105 -0.43 -9.77 14.45
C TYR A 105 0.68 -9.37 13.47
N GLU A 106 1.47 -10.35 13.03
CA GLU A 106 2.45 -10.21 11.96
C GLU A 106 2.41 -11.46 11.07
N ASN A 107 2.43 -11.26 9.75
CA ASN A 107 2.57 -12.32 8.77
C ASN A 107 3.47 -11.87 7.62
N HIS A 108 4.27 -12.80 7.11
CA HIS A 108 5.29 -12.56 6.09
C HIS A 108 5.33 -13.69 5.07
N ALA A 109 5.55 -13.35 3.81
CA ALA A 109 5.77 -14.33 2.75
C ALA A 109 7.02 -13.97 1.95
N LYS A 110 7.87 -14.99 1.70
CA LYS A 110 8.91 -14.91 0.68
C LYS A 110 8.23 -14.99 -0.68
N VAL A 111 8.48 -13.99 -1.52
CA VAL A 111 7.82 -13.86 -2.81
C VAL A 111 8.87 -13.66 -3.88
N LYS A 112 8.66 -14.31 -5.03
CA LYS A 112 9.47 -14.10 -6.22
C LYS A 112 8.60 -13.42 -7.27
N LEU A 113 8.86 -12.14 -7.51
CA LEU A 113 8.15 -11.34 -8.49
C LEU A 113 8.67 -11.65 -9.89
N THR A 114 7.75 -11.91 -10.80
CA THR A 114 8.03 -12.34 -12.18
C THR A 114 7.90 -11.20 -13.18
N LEU A 115 7.63 -10.00 -12.69
CA LEU A 115 7.44 -8.80 -13.50
C LEU A 115 8.41 -7.70 -13.04
N PRO A 116 8.97 -6.89 -13.96
CA PRO A 116 9.75 -5.71 -13.61
C PRO A 116 8.90 -4.64 -12.94
N TYR A 117 9.56 -3.72 -12.21
CA TYR A 117 8.92 -2.47 -11.79
C TYR A 117 8.56 -1.62 -13.01
N ILE A 118 7.27 -1.30 -13.16
CA ILE A 118 6.79 -0.39 -14.20
C ILE A 118 5.93 0.67 -13.53
N ALA A 119 6.35 1.93 -13.64
CA ALA A 119 5.60 3.06 -13.11
C ALA A 119 4.15 3.04 -13.62
N GLY A 120 3.20 3.17 -12.70
CA GLY A 120 1.76 3.10 -13.00
C GLY A 120 1.14 1.70 -13.01
N TYR A 121 1.93 0.64 -12.83
CA TYR A 121 1.48 -0.77 -12.85
C TYR A 121 2.00 -1.60 -11.67
N LEU A 122 2.50 -0.94 -10.60
CA LEU A 122 3.05 -1.61 -9.40
C LEU A 122 2.09 -2.66 -8.81
N ALA A 123 0.79 -2.34 -8.80
CA ALA A 123 -0.25 -3.19 -8.22
C ALA A 123 -0.28 -4.60 -8.83
N PHE A 124 0.02 -4.76 -10.13
CA PHE A 124 0.05 -6.08 -10.78
C PHE A 124 1.17 -6.99 -10.28
N ARG A 125 2.15 -6.45 -9.56
CA ARG A 125 3.24 -7.21 -8.95
C ARG A 125 2.96 -7.56 -7.48
N GLU A 126 2.28 -6.67 -6.76
CA GLU A 126 2.26 -6.70 -5.29
C GLU A 126 0.91 -7.09 -4.70
N VAL A 127 -0.20 -6.95 -5.44
CA VAL A 127 -1.53 -7.28 -4.92
C VAL A 127 -1.69 -8.76 -4.62
N GLU A 128 -1.26 -9.66 -5.52
CA GLU A 128 -1.36 -11.10 -5.31
C GLU A 128 -0.70 -11.57 -3.99
N PRO A 129 0.59 -11.27 -3.73
CA PRO A 129 1.21 -11.72 -2.49
C PRO A 129 0.60 -11.07 -1.24
N LEU A 130 0.15 -9.81 -1.32
CA LEU A 130 -0.53 -9.15 -0.21
C LEU A 130 -1.91 -9.75 0.08
N MET A 131 -2.68 -10.09 -0.96
CA MET A 131 -3.95 -10.81 -0.83
C MET A 131 -3.75 -12.16 -0.14
N GLY A 132 -2.70 -12.91 -0.51
CA GLY A 132 -2.37 -14.18 0.16
C GLY A 132 -2.15 -14.02 1.68
N LEU A 133 -1.54 -12.92 2.13
CA LEU A 133 -1.38 -12.64 3.55
C LEU A 133 -2.69 -12.29 4.26
N ILE A 134 -3.58 -11.54 3.58
CA ILE A 134 -4.91 -11.18 4.08
C ILE A 134 -5.78 -12.45 4.20
N ASP A 135 -5.78 -13.30 3.18
CA ASP A 135 -6.55 -14.55 3.17
C ASP A 135 -6.05 -15.51 4.27
N THR A 136 -4.73 -15.57 4.48
CA THR A 136 -4.13 -16.32 5.58
C THR A 136 -4.58 -15.79 6.94
N LEU A 137 -4.64 -14.46 7.12
CA LEU A 137 -5.16 -13.85 8.35
C LEU A 137 -6.63 -14.24 8.55
N ARG A 138 -7.47 -14.12 7.52
CA ARG A 138 -8.90 -14.44 7.59
C ARG A 138 -9.15 -15.90 7.95
N ALA A 139 -8.35 -16.81 7.40
CA ALA A 139 -8.46 -18.23 7.68
C ALA A 139 -8.03 -18.58 9.12
N ASN A 140 -6.96 -17.94 9.62
CA ASN A 140 -6.31 -18.38 10.86
C ASN A 140 -6.68 -17.55 12.08
N ARG A 141 -6.89 -16.24 11.92
CA ARG A 141 -7.10 -15.24 12.98
C ARG A 141 -8.14 -14.18 12.57
N PRO A 142 -9.38 -14.57 12.19
CA PRO A 142 -10.40 -13.62 11.71
C PRO A 142 -10.76 -12.54 12.74
N GLU A 143 -10.60 -12.82 14.03
CA GLU A 143 -10.85 -11.85 15.11
C GLU A 143 -9.86 -10.68 15.13
N LEU A 144 -8.76 -10.79 14.38
CA LEU A 144 -7.73 -9.76 14.21
C LEU A 144 -7.77 -9.10 12.83
N GLU A 145 -8.83 -9.31 12.03
CA GLU A 145 -8.96 -8.65 10.73
C GLU A 145 -8.97 -7.12 10.91
N PRO A 146 -8.05 -6.39 10.24
CA PRO A 146 -8.00 -4.95 10.36
C PRO A 146 -9.21 -4.33 9.67
N GLN A 147 -9.79 -3.31 10.31
CA GLN A 147 -10.94 -2.58 9.78
C GLN A 147 -10.55 -1.59 8.68
N VAL A 148 -9.27 -1.24 8.61
CA VAL A 148 -8.66 -0.40 7.58
C VAL A 148 -7.19 -0.77 7.43
N ILE A 149 -6.68 -0.76 6.20
CA ILE A 149 -5.27 -1.04 5.91
C ILE A 149 -4.60 0.20 5.32
N LEU A 150 -3.49 0.62 5.92
CA LEU A 150 -2.59 1.62 5.36
C LEU A 150 -1.55 0.91 4.47
N VAL A 151 -1.42 1.40 3.25
CA VAL A 151 -0.60 0.79 2.20
C VAL A 151 0.55 1.73 1.86
N ASP A 152 1.81 1.25 1.86
CA ASP A 152 2.95 2.01 1.32
C ASP A 152 2.87 2.08 -0.21
N GLY A 153 2.00 2.97 -0.70
CA GLY A 153 1.65 3.06 -2.10
C GLY A 153 0.51 4.04 -2.32
N CYS A 154 0.31 4.43 -3.57
CA CYS A 154 -0.77 5.36 -3.94
C CYS A 154 -2.13 4.64 -4.04
N GLY A 155 -3.20 5.37 -3.74
CA GLY A 155 -4.59 5.01 -4.10
C GLY A 155 -5.01 5.76 -5.36
N ILE A 156 -5.99 6.66 -5.24
CA ILE A 156 -6.46 7.49 -6.36
C ILE A 156 -5.48 8.60 -6.79
N LEU A 157 -4.45 8.92 -5.98
CA LEU A 157 -3.34 9.81 -6.34
C LEU A 157 -2.38 9.08 -7.28
N HIS A 158 -2.87 8.82 -8.48
CA HIS A 158 -2.24 7.98 -9.48
C HIS A 158 -2.64 8.48 -10.88
N PRO A 159 -1.78 8.39 -11.91
CA PRO A 159 -2.10 8.87 -13.26
C PRO A 159 -3.40 8.28 -13.84
N ARG A 160 -3.71 7.04 -13.46
CA ARG A 160 -4.95 6.34 -13.83
C ARG A 160 -6.04 6.40 -12.76
N GLY A 161 -5.74 6.95 -11.58
CA GLY A 161 -6.61 6.97 -10.41
C GLY A 161 -6.91 5.58 -9.83
N PHE A 162 -5.96 4.65 -9.94
CA PHE A 162 -6.09 3.26 -9.50
C PHE A 162 -4.73 2.67 -9.13
N GLY A 163 -4.15 3.15 -8.03
CA GLY A 163 -2.88 2.66 -7.48
C GLY A 163 -3.00 1.38 -6.65
N LEU A 164 -1.91 0.98 -6.01
CA LEU A 164 -1.82 -0.23 -5.19
C LEU A 164 -2.87 -0.27 -4.09
N ALA A 165 -3.08 0.83 -3.35
CA ALA A 165 -4.03 0.85 -2.24
C ALA A 165 -5.47 0.65 -2.73
N SER A 166 -5.83 1.27 -3.85
CA SER A 166 -7.15 1.11 -4.49
C SER A 166 -7.36 -0.30 -5.00
N HIS A 167 -6.37 -0.87 -5.67
CA HIS A 167 -6.46 -2.23 -6.20
C HIS A 167 -6.58 -3.26 -5.09
N LEU A 168 -5.70 -3.20 -4.07
CA LEU A 168 -5.74 -4.10 -2.93
C LEU A 168 -7.07 -3.99 -2.16
N GLY A 169 -7.52 -2.77 -1.86
CA GLY A 169 -8.75 -2.56 -1.09
C GLY A 169 -9.99 -3.06 -1.81
N LEU A 170 -10.07 -2.84 -3.13
CA LEU A 170 -11.17 -3.34 -3.95
C LEU A 170 -11.25 -4.87 -3.92
N LEU A 171 -10.12 -5.58 -4.12
CA LEU A 171 -10.12 -7.04 -4.13
C LEU A 171 -10.30 -7.63 -2.72
N ALA A 172 -9.70 -7.01 -1.71
CA ALA A 172 -9.85 -7.45 -0.33
C ALA A 172 -11.24 -7.12 0.23
N ASN A 173 -11.96 -6.17 -0.36
CA ASN A 173 -13.17 -5.57 0.20
C ASN A 173 -12.95 -5.04 1.64
N ILE A 174 -11.80 -4.40 1.86
CA ILE A 174 -11.44 -3.75 3.14
C ILE A 174 -11.17 -2.27 2.84
N PRO A 175 -11.56 -1.34 3.72
CA PRO A 175 -11.12 0.04 3.62
C PRO A 175 -9.60 0.16 3.50
N THR A 176 -9.12 0.88 2.50
CA THR A 176 -7.68 1.09 2.29
C THR A 176 -7.32 2.55 2.10
N ILE A 177 -6.17 2.92 2.65
CA ILE A 177 -5.58 4.25 2.53
C ILE A 177 -4.21 4.11 1.89
N GLY A 178 -4.00 4.81 0.78
CA GLY A 178 -2.67 4.95 0.20
C GLY A 178 -1.88 6.01 0.96
N CYS A 179 -0.70 5.66 1.47
CA CYS A 179 0.19 6.58 2.15
C CYS A 179 1.63 6.34 1.68
N SER A 180 2.14 7.21 0.81
CA SER A 180 3.45 7.04 0.18
C SER A 180 4.41 8.20 0.49
N LYS A 181 5.72 7.96 0.34
CA LYS A 181 6.76 9.00 0.52
C LYS A 181 6.91 9.93 -0.69
N ASN A 182 6.44 9.47 -1.84
CA ASN A 182 6.38 10.17 -3.13
C ASN A 182 5.07 9.77 -3.83
N TYR A 183 4.57 10.57 -4.76
CA TYR A 183 3.46 10.19 -5.64
C TYR A 183 3.95 10.01 -7.08
N LEU A 184 3.14 9.35 -7.90
CA LEU A 184 3.36 9.29 -9.35
C LEU A 184 2.83 10.57 -9.99
N VAL A 185 3.70 11.26 -10.72
CA VAL A 185 3.39 12.50 -11.44
C VAL A 185 2.13 12.33 -12.27
N ILE A 186 1.17 13.24 -12.10
CA ILE A 186 -0.07 13.28 -12.88
C ILE A 186 0.06 14.45 -13.85
N ASP A 187 0.55 14.13 -15.05
CA ASP A 187 0.74 15.12 -16.10
C ASP A 187 -0.60 15.68 -16.58
N GLY A 188 -0.64 16.99 -16.81
CA GLY A 188 -1.76 17.67 -17.46
C GLY A 188 -2.87 18.19 -16.54
N ASP A 189 -2.69 18.14 -15.22
CA ASP A 189 -3.69 18.67 -14.27
C ASP A 189 -3.09 19.67 -13.26
N GLY A 190 -2.04 20.38 -13.68
CA GLY A 190 -1.43 21.47 -12.93
C GLY A 190 0.03 21.20 -12.51
N PRO A 191 0.83 22.27 -12.28
CA PRO A 191 2.24 22.19 -11.94
C PRO A 191 2.50 21.41 -10.65
N ILE A 192 1.63 21.52 -9.63
CA ILE A 192 1.80 20.80 -8.38
C ILE A 192 1.76 19.29 -8.60
N LEU A 193 0.80 18.79 -9.38
CA LEU A 193 0.69 17.36 -9.70
C LEU A 193 1.73 16.89 -10.72
N GLY A 194 2.26 17.81 -11.53
CA GLY A 194 3.38 17.64 -12.46
C GLY A 194 4.77 17.67 -11.80
N ALA A 195 4.88 18.16 -10.57
CA ALA A 195 6.15 18.50 -9.95
C ALA A 195 7.01 17.26 -9.64
N GLN A 196 8.32 17.43 -9.82
CA GLN A 196 9.27 16.42 -9.36
C GLN A 196 9.36 16.41 -7.82
N PRO A 197 9.72 15.28 -7.18
CA PRO A 197 9.71 15.16 -5.73
C PRO A 197 10.53 16.22 -4.97
N THR A 198 11.62 16.70 -5.56
CA THR A 198 12.46 17.75 -4.94
C THR A 198 11.80 19.11 -4.99
N GLU A 199 11.17 19.47 -6.12
CA GLU A 199 10.45 20.72 -6.30
C GLU A 199 9.24 20.79 -5.37
N PHE A 200 8.45 19.71 -5.33
CA PHE A 200 7.28 19.63 -4.46
C PHE A 200 7.62 19.87 -2.98
N LYS A 201 8.78 19.41 -2.50
CA LYS A 201 9.19 19.62 -1.11
C LYS A 201 9.35 21.10 -0.76
N TYR A 202 9.88 21.91 -1.69
CA TYR A 202 10.00 23.34 -1.48
C TYR A 202 8.63 24.00 -1.49
N THR A 203 7.79 23.70 -2.50
CA THR A 203 6.41 24.18 -2.57
C THR A 203 5.61 23.86 -1.31
N PHE A 204 5.72 22.62 -0.81
CA PHE A 204 5.02 22.20 0.40
C PHE A 204 5.54 22.91 1.65
N ARG A 205 6.87 23.09 1.78
CA ARG A 205 7.45 23.81 2.91
C ARG A 205 6.94 25.26 2.94
N ASP A 206 7.01 25.94 1.80
CA ASP A 206 6.59 27.34 1.68
C ASP A 206 5.07 27.45 1.93
N PHE A 207 4.26 26.52 1.41
CA PHE A 207 2.83 26.44 1.71
C PHE A 207 2.54 26.32 3.21
N VAL A 208 3.25 25.44 3.92
CA VAL A 208 3.05 25.24 5.37
C VAL A 208 3.48 26.45 6.18
N GLU A 209 4.49 27.19 5.73
CA GLU A 209 4.93 28.44 6.35
C GLU A 209 3.89 29.55 6.15
N ASP A 210 3.34 29.65 4.94
CA ASP A 210 2.33 30.66 4.58
C ASP A 210 0.93 30.35 5.16
N HIS A 211 0.63 29.09 5.43
CA HIS A 211 -0.71 28.60 5.86
C HIS A 211 -0.62 27.78 7.17
N PRO A 212 -0.21 28.40 8.30
CA PRO A 212 -0.09 27.70 9.58
C PRO A 212 -1.41 27.09 10.07
N GLU A 213 -2.56 27.67 9.69
CA GLU A 213 -3.90 27.17 9.98
C GLU A 213 -4.17 25.80 9.36
N ALA A 214 -3.55 25.50 8.22
CA ALA A 214 -3.67 24.22 7.52
C ALA A 214 -2.97 23.06 8.27
N GLN A 215 -2.15 23.36 9.28
CA GLN A 215 -1.52 22.38 10.18
C GLN A 215 -0.81 21.25 9.42
N GLY A 216 -0.03 21.64 8.42
CA GLY A 216 0.76 20.72 7.62
C GLY A 216 -0.04 19.87 6.64
N LEU A 217 -1.28 20.25 6.30
CA LEU A 217 -2.10 19.59 5.29
C LEU A 217 -2.24 20.47 4.05
N MET A 218 -1.89 19.93 2.89
CA MET A 218 -2.10 20.58 1.60
C MET A 218 -2.89 19.64 0.69
N GLU A 219 -4.09 20.03 0.27
CA GLU A 219 -4.85 19.26 -0.70
C GLU A 219 -4.18 19.26 -2.08
N LEU A 220 -4.18 18.11 -2.73
CA LEU A 220 -3.64 17.92 -4.07
C LEU A 220 -4.78 17.94 -5.06
N LYS A 221 -5.21 19.16 -5.39
CA LYS A 221 -6.29 19.43 -6.32
C LYS A 221 -5.74 19.77 -7.70
N GLY A 222 -6.31 19.15 -8.73
CA GLY A 222 -5.99 19.44 -10.11
C GLY A 222 -6.48 20.84 -10.50
N GLU A 223 -5.61 21.64 -11.10
CA GLU A 223 -5.94 23.00 -11.53
C GLU A 223 -6.86 23.01 -12.76
N VAL A 224 -6.76 21.99 -13.62
CA VAL A 224 -7.52 21.90 -14.86
C VAL A 224 -8.87 21.22 -14.61
N THR A 225 -8.86 20.07 -13.93
CA THR A 225 -10.08 19.28 -13.70
C THR A 225 -10.84 19.69 -12.45
N GLY A 226 -10.20 20.40 -11.51
CA GLY A 226 -10.74 20.69 -10.19
C GLY A 226 -10.84 19.47 -9.28
N LYS A 227 -10.36 18.29 -9.71
CA LYS A 227 -10.45 17.05 -8.94
C LYS A 227 -9.44 17.04 -7.80
N VAL A 228 -9.88 16.64 -6.60
CA VAL A 228 -8.97 16.33 -5.50
C VAL A 228 -8.45 14.90 -5.65
N TYR A 229 -7.13 14.74 -5.74
CA TYR A 229 -6.47 13.44 -5.89
C TYR A 229 -5.98 12.86 -4.56
N GLY A 230 -5.82 13.69 -3.55
CA GLY A 230 -5.28 13.31 -2.25
C GLY A 230 -4.81 14.54 -1.50
N ALA A 231 -3.90 14.34 -0.55
CA ALA A 231 -3.29 15.41 0.22
C ALA A 231 -1.83 15.11 0.53
N ALA A 232 -1.00 16.14 0.57
CA ALA A 232 0.32 16.10 1.20
C ALA A 232 0.16 16.45 2.68
N LEU A 233 0.75 15.62 3.54
CA LEU A 233 0.58 15.70 4.99
C LEU A 233 1.94 15.65 5.70
N SER A 234 2.21 16.65 6.53
CA SER A 234 3.26 16.57 7.55
C SER A 234 2.73 15.77 8.73
N ALA A 235 2.86 14.44 8.65
CA ALA A 235 2.11 13.53 9.51
C ALA A 235 2.64 13.47 10.96
N ALA A 236 3.91 13.81 11.18
CA ALA A 236 4.48 13.91 12.52
C ALA A 236 4.18 15.29 13.12
N THR A 237 3.45 15.33 14.22
CA THR A 237 3.31 16.55 15.03
C THR A 237 4.61 16.81 15.76
N LYS A 238 5.39 17.79 15.32
CA LYS A 238 6.56 18.24 16.08
C LYS A 238 6.09 18.86 17.40
N GLN A 239 6.43 18.22 18.53
CA GLN A 239 6.57 18.91 19.81
C GLN A 239 7.86 19.76 19.86
N SER A 240 8.75 19.63 18.87
CA SER A 240 10.07 20.24 18.81
C SER A 240 10.16 21.19 17.62
N GLY A 241 10.19 22.52 17.87
CA GLY A 241 10.10 23.62 16.90
C GLY A 241 11.19 23.72 15.81
N GLU A 242 11.34 22.69 15.00
CA GLU A 242 12.12 22.69 13.76
C GLU A 242 11.15 22.69 12.55
N GLY A 243 11.56 23.24 11.40
CA GLY A 243 10.68 23.49 10.23
C GLY A 243 9.93 22.28 9.62
N ALA A 244 9.07 22.53 8.63
CA ALA A 244 8.17 21.53 8.03
C ALA A 244 8.90 20.23 7.63
N GLN A 245 8.42 19.07 8.13
CA GLN A 245 8.97 17.78 7.70
C GLN A 245 8.54 17.46 6.28
N ASN A 246 9.36 16.70 5.56
CA ASN A 246 8.99 16.10 4.27
C ASN A 246 7.62 15.40 4.38
N PRO A 247 6.66 15.72 3.49
CA PRO A 247 5.33 15.17 3.61
C PRO A 247 5.30 13.67 3.31
N VAL A 248 4.21 13.04 3.75
CA VAL A 248 3.67 11.83 3.12
C VAL A 248 2.48 12.21 2.26
N PHE A 249 2.19 11.41 1.25
CA PHE A 249 1.10 11.63 0.31
C PHE A 249 -0.02 10.65 0.62
N VAL A 250 -1.14 11.20 1.06
CA VAL A 250 -2.33 10.45 1.47
C VAL A 250 -3.34 10.48 0.33
N SER A 251 -3.91 9.32 0.01
CA SER A 251 -4.98 9.23 -0.98
C SER A 251 -5.95 8.11 -0.63
N ILE A 252 -7.20 8.29 -1.05
CA ILE A 252 -8.23 7.27 -0.91
C ILE A 252 -7.77 6.01 -1.65
N GLY A 253 -7.77 4.87 -0.97
CA GLY A 253 -7.68 3.56 -1.62
C GLY A 253 -9.07 3.09 -2.02
N HIS A 254 -9.86 2.66 -1.05
CA HIS A 254 -11.20 2.09 -1.22
C HIS A 254 -12.02 2.22 0.09
N ARG A 255 -13.34 2.45 0.00
CA ARG A 255 -14.33 2.47 1.11
C ARG A 255 -13.99 3.41 2.27
N VAL A 256 -13.26 4.49 2.00
CA VAL A 256 -12.90 5.51 2.98
C VAL A 256 -12.82 6.85 2.27
N SER A 257 -13.27 7.91 2.93
CA SER A 257 -13.16 9.30 2.46
C SER A 257 -11.73 9.83 2.60
N LEU A 258 -11.41 10.95 1.94
CA LEU A 258 -10.10 11.57 2.07
C LEU A 258 -9.92 12.16 3.48
N GLU A 259 -10.99 12.71 4.04
CA GLU A 259 -11.05 13.30 5.37
C GLU A 259 -10.68 12.27 6.44
N THR A 260 -11.36 11.11 6.43
CA THR A 260 -11.07 9.98 7.30
C THR A 260 -9.68 9.41 7.05
N SER A 261 -9.24 9.33 5.78
CA SER A 261 -7.90 8.88 5.42
C SER A 261 -6.81 9.73 6.07
N VAL A 262 -6.89 11.06 5.92
CA VAL A 262 -5.93 12.00 6.49
C VAL A 262 -5.95 11.95 8.02
N ALA A 263 -7.14 11.90 8.63
CA ALA A 263 -7.28 11.83 10.08
C ALA A 263 -6.65 10.57 10.67
N LEU A 264 -6.87 9.40 10.05
CA LEU A 264 -6.28 8.14 10.48
C LEU A 264 -4.77 8.10 10.27
N VAL A 265 -4.27 8.58 9.12
CA VAL A 265 -2.82 8.67 8.87
C VAL A 265 -2.15 9.57 9.90
N ARG A 266 -2.75 10.72 10.23
CA ARG A 266 -2.24 11.61 11.27
C ARG A 266 -2.29 10.95 12.65
N ALA A 267 -3.40 10.30 13.02
CA ALA A 267 -3.54 9.62 14.30
C ALA A 267 -2.60 8.42 14.47
N CYS A 268 -2.17 7.80 13.37
CA CYS A 268 -1.21 6.69 13.37
C CYS A 268 0.25 7.13 13.27
N SER A 269 0.53 8.42 13.11
CA SER A 269 1.87 8.93 12.84
C SER A 269 2.60 9.36 14.11
N LEU A 270 3.37 8.44 14.68
CA LEU A 270 4.37 8.74 15.72
C LEU A 270 5.66 9.32 15.12
N TYR A 271 5.87 9.08 13.84
CA TYR A 271 7.00 9.55 13.03
C TYR A 271 6.48 10.03 11.67
N ARG A 272 7.36 10.37 10.72
CA ARG A 272 6.97 10.76 9.35
C ARG A 272 6.06 9.71 8.69
N VAL A 273 6.41 8.44 8.81
CA VAL A 273 5.64 7.32 8.24
C VAL A 273 4.72 6.77 9.33
N PRO A 274 3.42 6.54 9.04
CA PRO A 274 2.48 5.98 10.01
C PRO A 274 2.94 4.65 10.56
N GLU A 275 2.67 4.41 11.84
CA GLU A 275 3.13 3.26 12.59
C GLU A 275 2.80 1.90 11.93
N PRO A 276 1.61 1.67 11.33
CA PRO A 276 1.32 0.42 10.63
C PRO A 276 2.27 0.13 9.46
N ILE A 277 2.50 1.12 8.59
CA ILE A 277 3.43 1.00 7.45
C ILE A 277 4.87 0.87 7.97
N ARG A 278 5.24 1.69 8.95
CA ARG A 278 6.58 1.68 9.54
C ARG A 278 6.93 0.31 10.14
N GLN A 279 5.97 -0.34 10.81
CA GLN A 279 6.15 -1.69 11.34
C GLN A 279 6.24 -2.73 10.22
N ALA A 280 5.42 -2.64 9.18
CA ALA A 280 5.51 -3.53 8.02
C ALA A 280 6.89 -3.48 7.35
N ASP A 281 7.42 -2.27 7.07
CA ASP A 281 8.77 -2.07 6.53
C ASP A 281 9.88 -2.58 7.48
N LEU A 282 9.78 -2.30 8.78
CA LEU A 282 10.80 -2.76 9.74
C LEU A 282 10.87 -4.29 9.83
N LYS A 283 9.70 -4.93 9.83
CA LYS A 283 9.57 -6.38 10.00
C LYS A 283 9.91 -7.12 8.71
N SER A 284 9.46 -6.63 7.55
CA SER A 284 9.85 -7.17 6.24
C SER A 284 11.37 -7.14 6.04
N ARG A 285 12.04 -6.02 6.37
CA ARG A 285 13.51 -5.92 6.35
C ARG A 285 14.21 -6.86 7.34
N THR A 286 13.59 -7.14 8.48
CA THR A 286 14.12 -8.11 9.45
C THR A 286 14.08 -9.53 8.87
N GLU A 287 12.99 -9.91 8.21
CA GLU A 287 12.87 -11.19 7.52
C GLU A 287 13.82 -11.31 6.32
N ILE A 288 14.07 -10.24 5.57
CA ILE A 288 15.11 -10.22 4.52
C ILE A 288 16.48 -10.57 5.10
N ARG A 289 16.87 -9.95 6.23
CA ARG A 289 18.17 -10.24 6.85
C ARG A 289 18.28 -11.70 7.29
N LYS A 290 17.21 -12.28 7.83
CA LYS A 290 17.17 -13.72 8.18
C LYS A 290 17.31 -14.59 6.94
N TRP A 291 16.63 -14.22 5.86
CA TRP A 291 16.69 -14.95 4.59
C TRP A 291 18.09 -14.91 3.98
N CYS A 292 18.72 -13.75 3.86
CA CYS A 292 20.09 -13.63 3.34
C CYS A 292 21.09 -14.48 4.14
N LYS A 293 21.03 -14.43 5.48
CA LYS A 293 21.88 -15.28 6.33
C LYS A 293 21.68 -16.77 6.09
N SER A 294 20.44 -17.22 5.89
CA SER A 294 20.17 -18.63 5.58
C SER A 294 20.74 -19.06 4.23
N LEU A 295 20.74 -18.18 3.23
CA LEU A 295 21.31 -18.46 1.91
C LEU A 295 22.84 -18.56 1.98
N GLU A 296 23.49 -17.67 2.74
CA GLU A 296 24.94 -17.71 2.97
C GLU A 296 25.37 -19.02 3.66
N GLN A 297 24.63 -19.45 4.68
CA GLN A 297 24.90 -20.71 5.38
C GLN A 297 24.74 -21.94 4.47
N GLN A 298 23.72 -21.96 3.61
CA GLN A 298 23.52 -23.03 2.63
C GLN A 298 24.66 -23.10 1.61
N GLN A 299 25.12 -21.95 1.12
CA GLN A 299 26.25 -21.90 0.19
C GLN A 299 27.55 -22.38 0.83
N GLN A 300 27.79 -22.05 2.10
CA GLN A 300 28.98 -22.50 2.83
C GLN A 300 28.97 -24.02 3.05
N GLN A 301 27.84 -24.59 3.45
CA GLN A 301 27.68 -26.05 3.61
C GLN A 301 27.88 -26.80 2.30
N GLN A 302 27.41 -26.25 1.17
CA GLN A 302 27.61 -26.86 -0.15
C GLN A 302 29.08 -26.83 -0.59
N LYS A 303 29.84 -25.78 -0.23
CA LYS A 303 31.27 -25.69 -0.50
C LYS A 303 32.11 -26.62 0.36
N GLU A 304 31.66 -26.92 1.58
CA GLU A 304 32.33 -27.85 2.49
C GLU A 304 32.06 -29.33 2.13
N GLN A 305 31.06 -29.60 1.30
CA GLN A 305 30.69 -30.93 0.81
C GLN A 305 31.25 -31.26 -0.59
N GLN A 306 31.95 -30.32 -1.23
CA GLN A 306 32.63 -30.48 -2.53
C GLN A 306 34.14 -30.56 -2.33
#